data_AF-A0A5J4RSG6-F1
#
_entry.id   AF-A0A5J4RSG6-F1
#
_cell.length_a   1.000
_cell.length_b   1.000
_cell.length_c   1.000
_cell.angle_alpha   90.00
_cell.angle_beta   90.00
_cell.angle_gamma   90.00
#
_symmetry.space_group_name_H-M   'P 1'
#
loop_
_entity.id
_entity.type
_entity.pdbx_description
1 polymer ?
#
loop_
_entity_poly.entity_id
_entity_poly.type
_entity_poly.pdbx_seq_one_letter_code
_entity_poly.pdbx_strand_id
1 'polypeptide(L)'
;MKEKNSGKYIRIGTTLYKIVRRPLMSGDFIEERQVWNCETLRQDHSKDFLSQIEKFDGFCSVPDHLNYQHCIGTFLNQYEPIPCQLAEGDCPIILEFLEHIFGEQLEMGLDYLQLLYLKPLQWLPIILLLSKDRGTGKTTFLNFLKAVFGEKYDFQYQRGFSQSVQFRLGAQTGLTN
;
A
#
# COMPACT_ATOMS: atom_id res chain seq x y z
N MET A 1 7.95 1.93 -34.26
CA MET A 1 8.76 0.85 -33.66
C MET A 1 7.83 0.11 -32.69
N LYS A 2 7.35 -1.09 -33.04
CA LYS A 2 6.45 -1.85 -32.16
C LYS A 2 7.25 -2.28 -30.93
N GLU A 3 6.97 -1.68 -29.76
CA GLU A 3 7.51 -2.19 -28.51
C GLU A 3 7.19 -3.68 -28.43
N LYS A 4 8.24 -4.48 -28.28
CA LYS A 4 8.17 -5.93 -28.08
C LYS A 4 7.72 -6.15 -26.64
N ASN A 5 6.48 -5.76 -26.35
CA ASN A 5 5.89 -5.85 -25.03
C ASN A 5 5.46 -7.30 -24.81
N SER A 6 6.44 -8.14 -24.47
CA SER A 6 6.21 -9.50 -23.97
C SER A 6 5.57 -9.38 -22.59
N GLY A 7 4.32 -8.89 -22.54
CA GLY A 7 3.56 -8.74 -21.30
C GLY A 7 3.59 -10.05 -20.52
N LYS A 8 3.84 -9.96 -19.21
CA LYS A 8 3.90 -11.13 -18.34
C LYS A 8 2.51 -11.77 -18.29
N TYR A 9 2.43 -13.09 -18.50
CA TYR A 9 1.21 -13.85 -18.29
C TYR A 9 1.32 -14.62 -16.98
N ILE A 10 0.20 -14.77 -16.29
CA ILE A 10 0.07 -15.57 -15.06
C ILE A 10 -1.23 -16.36 -15.11
N ARG A 11 -1.25 -17.56 -14.54
CA ARG A 11 -2.47 -18.35 -14.37
C ARG A 11 -2.82 -18.46 -12.90
N ILE A 12 -4.05 -18.14 -12.55
CA ILE A 12 -4.54 -18.19 -11.17
C ILE A 12 -5.79 -19.07 -11.17
N GLY A 13 -5.72 -20.19 -10.47
CA GLY A 13 -6.68 -21.28 -10.60
C GLY A 13 -6.82 -21.73 -12.07
N THR A 14 -8.02 -21.58 -12.62
CA THR A 14 -8.34 -21.92 -14.01
C THR A 14 -8.22 -20.75 -14.98
N THR A 15 -7.99 -19.53 -14.48
CA THR A 15 -8.08 -18.30 -15.27
C THR A 15 -6.69 -17.80 -15.65
N LEU A 16 -6.51 -17.50 -16.94
CA LEU A 16 -5.29 -16.87 -17.46
C LEU A 16 -5.44 -15.35 -17.40
N TYR A 17 -4.40 -14.66 -16.96
CA TYR A 17 -4.30 -13.21 -16.94
C TYR A 17 -3.09 -12.75 -17.72
N LYS A 18 -3.25 -11.60 -18.37
CA LYS A 18 -2.15 -10.81 -18.94
C LYS A 18 -1.93 -9.58 -18.08
N ILE A 19 -0.69 -9.32 -17.71
CA ILE A 19 -0.28 -8.04 -17.13
C ILE A 19 -0.17 -7.05 -18.28
N VAL A 20 -1.05 -6.04 -18.27
CA VAL A 20 -1.13 -5.01 -19.30
C VAL A 20 -0.83 -3.66 -18.69
N ARG A 21 -0.15 -2.79 -19.46
CA ARG A 21 0.04 -1.38 -19.11
C ARG A 21 -1.03 -0.58 -19.85
N ARG A 22 -2.13 -0.25 -19.16
CA ARG A 22 -3.23 0.52 -19.74
C ARG A 22 -2.89 2.01 -19.68
N PRO A 23 -2.94 2.74 -20.80
CA PRO A 23 -2.73 4.19 -20.79
C PRO A 23 -3.88 4.91 -20.07
N LEU A 24 -3.54 5.99 -19.39
CA LEU A 24 -4.46 6.92 -18.74
C LEU A 24 -4.58 8.22 -19.56
N MET A 25 -5.65 8.98 -19.34
CA MET A 25 -5.85 10.28 -19.99
C MET A 25 -4.73 11.29 -19.65
N SER A 26 -4.05 11.12 -18.52
CA SER A 26 -2.89 11.95 -18.12
C SER A 26 -1.64 11.73 -18.98
N GLY A 27 -1.61 10.67 -19.80
CA GLY A 27 -0.40 10.22 -20.49
C GLY A 27 0.42 9.19 -19.71
N ASP A 28 0.07 8.94 -18.44
CA ASP A 28 0.67 7.88 -17.63
C ASP A 28 0.13 6.49 -18.00
N PHE A 29 0.71 5.45 -17.39
CA PHE A 29 0.25 4.07 -17.52
C PHE A 29 -0.03 3.48 -16.15
N ILE A 30 -1.09 2.68 -16.07
CA ILE A 30 -1.35 1.81 -14.92
C ILE A 30 -1.14 0.36 -15.33
N GLU A 31 -0.48 -0.40 -14.47
CA GLU A 31 -0.38 -1.84 -14.62
C GLU A 31 -1.64 -2.51 -14.06
N GLU A 32 -2.30 -3.34 -14.87
CA GLU A 32 -3.48 -4.09 -14.45
C GLU A 32 -3.49 -5.52 -15.00
N ARG A 33 -4.24 -6.39 -14.33
CA ARG A 33 -4.46 -7.77 -14.73
C ARG A 33 -5.72 -7.86 -15.58
N GLN A 34 -5.58 -8.22 -16.85
CA GLN A 34 -6.72 -8.47 -17.72
C GLN A 34 -6.90 -9.97 -17.94
N VAL A 35 -8.12 -10.48 -17.77
CA VAL A 35 -8.44 -11.86 -18.13
C VAL A 35 -8.12 -12.08 -19.60
N TRP A 36 -7.40 -13.16 -19.89
CA TRP A 36 -6.92 -13.47 -21.23
C TRP A 36 -7.45 -14.82 -21.71
N ASN A 37 -7.76 -14.90 -23.00
CA ASN A 37 -8.22 -16.13 -23.60
C ASN A 37 -7.03 -17.08 -23.86
N CYS A 38 -7.10 -18.30 -23.32
CA CYS A 38 -6.04 -19.30 -23.47
C CYS A 38 -5.88 -19.77 -24.94
N GLU A 39 -6.96 -19.82 -25.70
CA GLU A 39 -6.91 -20.22 -27.11
C GLU A 39 -6.22 -19.16 -27.97
N THR A 40 -6.52 -17.88 -27.75
CA THR A 40 -5.78 -16.78 -28.41
C THR A 40 -4.30 -16.83 -28.06
N LEU A 41 -3.96 -17.08 -26.79
CA LEU A 41 -2.56 -17.22 -26.39
C LEU A 41 -1.84 -18.35 -27.14
N ARG A 42 -2.50 -19.50 -27.36
CA ARG A 42 -1.92 -20.62 -28.12
C ARG A 42 -1.71 -20.30 -29.60
N GLN A 43 -2.52 -19.42 -30.17
CA GLN A 43 -2.37 -18.96 -31.55
C GLN A 43 -1.21 -17.98 -31.69
N ASP A 44 -1.01 -17.14 -30.67
CA ASP A 44 0.02 -16.08 -30.66
C ASP A 44 1.42 -16.59 -30.27
N HIS A 45 1.51 -17.73 -29.58
CA HIS A 45 2.76 -18.24 -28.99
C HIS A 45 3.04 -19.72 -29.34
N SER A 46 4.28 -20.17 -29.09
CA SER A 46 4.66 -21.57 -29.28
C SER A 46 3.92 -22.50 -28.30
N LYS A 47 3.79 -23.79 -28.66
CA LYS A 47 3.11 -24.81 -27.83
C LYS A 47 3.67 -24.88 -26.40
N ASP A 48 4.97 -24.70 -26.24
CA ASP A 48 5.64 -24.83 -24.94
C ASP A 48 5.47 -23.59 -24.05
N PHE A 49 4.98 -22.47 -24.60
CA PHE A 49 4.84 -21.21 -23.87
C PHE A 49 3.94 -21.34 -22.63
N LEU A 50 2.83 -22.07 -22.74
CA LEU A 50 1.90 -22.30 -21.63
C LEU A 50 2.54 -23.00 -20.42
N SER A 51 3.59 -23.80 -20.65
CA SER A 51 4.28 -24.51 -19.57
C SER A 51 5.13 -23.56 -18.71
N GLN A 52 5.57 -22.44 -19.28
CA GLN A 52 6.43 -21.44 -18.66
C GLN A 52 5.66 -20.38 -17.85
N ILE A 53 4.34 -20.32 -18.01
CA ILE A 53 3.48 -19.37 -17.28
C ILE A 53 3.42 -19.76 -15.81
N GLU A 54 3.71 -18.80 -14.93
CA GLU A 54 3.58 -18.96 -13.47
C GLU A 54 2.14 -19.34 -13.11
N LYS A 55 2.00 -20.31 -12.19
CA LYS A 55 0.72 -20.91 -11.79
C LYS A 55 0.52 -20.71 -10.31
N PHE A 56 -0.63 -20.15 -9.95
CA PHE A 56 -1.06 -19.95 -8.59
C PHE A 56 -2.42 -20.62 -8.40
N ASP A 57 -2.70 -21.13 -7.19
CA ASP A 57 -3.99 -21.73 -6.85
C ASP A 57 -5.05 -20.65 -6.61
N GLY A 58 -4.63 -19.47 -6.17
CA GLY A 58 -5.52 -18.35 -5.89
C GLY A 58 -4.78 -17.07 -5.51
N PHE A 59 -5.52 -16.13 -4.94
CA PHE A 59 -5.00 -14.89 -4.38
C PHE A 59 -4.92 -14.96 -2.86
N CYS A 60 -3.93 -14.28 -2.30
CA CYS A 60 -3.87 -13.97 -0.87
C CYS A 60 -3.47 -12.49 -0.70
N SER A 61 -3.65 -11.98 0.51
CA SER A 61 -3.21 -10.63 0.88
C SER A 61 -2.55 -10.70 2.24
N VAL A 62 -1.26 -10.98 2.25
CA VAL A 62 -0.48 -11.04 3.49
C VAL A 62 0.53 -9.90 3.45
N PRO A 63 0.33 -8.84 4.26
CA PRO A 63 1.26 -7.74 4.34
C PRO A 63 2.53 -8.14 5.09
N ASP A 64 3.68 -7.85 4.49
CA ASP A 64 4.99 -7.83 5.15
C ASP A 64 5.82 -6.74 4.47
N HIS A 65 6.12 -5.68 5.21
CA HIS A 65 6.83 -4.50 4.70
C HIS A 65 8.34 -4.73 4.59
N LEU A 66 8.88 -5.62 5.43
CA LEU A 66 10.32 -5.86 5.56
C LEU A 66 10.77 -7.06 4.73
N ASN A 67 9.93 -8.08 4.66
CA ASN A 67 10.21 -9.35 3.98
C ASN A 67 9.10 -9.69 3.00
N TYR A 68 8.79 -8.74 2.11
CA TYR A 68 7.75 -8.92 1.10
C TYR A 68 7.95 -10.20 0.29
N GLN A 69 6.89 -10.98 0.17
CA GLN A 69 6.83 -12.17 -0.67
C GLN A 69 5.74 -12.01 -1.72
N HIS A 70 6.14 -12.08 -2.99
CA HIS A 70 5.22 -12.08 -4.12
C HIS A 70 4.35 -13.35 -4.16
N CYS A 71 4.87 -14.47 -3.65
CA CYS A 71 4.17 -15.75 -3.61
C CYS A 71 4.23 -16.32 -2.19
N ILE A 72 3.08 -16.79 -1.69
CA ILE A 72 2.97 -17.42 -0.37
C ILE A 72 2.42 -18.82 -0.58
N GLY A 73 3.29 -19.82 -0.44
CA GLY A 73 2.99 -21.19 -0.88
C GLY A 73 2.70 -21.21 -2.38
N THR A 74 1.47 -21.56 -2.76
CA THR A 74 0.96 -21.58 -4.14
C THR A 74 0.05 -20.39 -4.48
N PHE A 75 -0.07 -19.40 -3.60
CA PHE A 75 -0.95 -18.25 -3.78
C PHE A 75 -0.17 -17.01 -4.19
N LEU A 76 -0.76 -16.23 -5.11
CA LEU A 76 -0.23 -14.93 -5.50
C LEU A 76 -0.60 -13.89 -4.43
N ASN A 77 0.40 -13.21 -3.89
CA ASN A 77 0.16 -12.13 -2.94
C ASN A 77 -0.27 -10.86 -3.69
N GLN A 78 -1.43 -10.33 -3.34
CA GLN A 78 -1.97 -9.08 -3.86
C GLN A 78 -1.44 -7.85 -3.12
N TYR A 79 -0.80 -8.07 -1.97
CA TYR A 79 -0.09 -7.02 -1.27
C TYR A 79 1.04 -6.48 -2.15
N GLU A 80 1.23 -5.16 -2.16
CA GLU A 80 2.31 -4.49 -2.90
C GLU A 80 3.38 -4.00 -1.91
N PRO A 81 4.67 -4.11 -2.26
CA PRO A 81 5.74 -3.53 -1.45
C PRO A 81 5.50 -2.04 -1.23
N ILE A 82 5.73 -1.56 -0.01
CA ILE A 82 5.68 -0.14 0.28
C ILE A 82 6.90 0.59 -0.29
N PRO A 83 6.76 1.85 -0.72
CA PRO A 83 7.86 2.60 -1.33
C PRO A 83 8.90 3.06 -0.31
N CYS A 84 8.50 3.31 0.94
CA CYS A 84 9.37 3.85 1.97
C CYS A 84 10.18 2.73 2.65
N GLN A 85 11.51 2.88 2.63
CA GLN A 85 12.43 2.04 3.39
C GLN A 85 12.93 2.80 4.62
N LEU A 86 13.02 2.13 5.76
CA LEU A 86 13.58 2.73 6.97
C LEU A 86 15.08 3.00 6.76
N ALA A 87 15.49 4.20 7.17
CA ALA A 87 16.89 4.60 7.24
C ALA A 87 17.11 5.33 8.56
N GLU A 88 18.29 5.15 9.16
CA GLU A 88 18.71 5.94 10.31
C GLU A 88 18.93 7.40 9.88
N GLY A 89 18.50 8.34 10.71
CA GLY A 89 18.70 9.77 10.48
C GLY A 89 17.69 10.63 11.21
N ASP A 90 17.95 11.93 11.22
CA ASP A 90 17.06 12.91 11.82
C ASP A 90 15.94 13.30 10.86
N CYS A 91 14.74 13.44 11.39
CA CYS A 91 13.56 13.86 10.63
C CYS A 91 12.82 15.02 11.33
N PRO A 92 13.49 16.14 11.65
CA PRO A 92 12.95 17.18 12.54
C PRO A 92 11.62 17.76 12.04
N ILE A 93 11.48 17.99 10.73
CA ILE A 93 10.23 18.50 10.13
C ILE A 93 9.08 17.50 10.30
N ILE A 94 9.35 16.19 10.15
CA ILE A 94 8.34 15.16 10.35
C ILE A 94 7.99 15.05 11.82
N LEU A 95 8.98 15.12 12.73
CA LEU A 95 8.75 15.08 14.17
C LEU A 95 7.92 16.27 14.64
N GLU A 96 8.23 17.51 14.23
CA GLU A 96 7.43 18.70 14.52
C GLU A 96 5.99 18.55 13.99
N PHE A 97 5.83 18.00 12.78
CA PHE A 97 4.52 17.71 12.22
C PHE A 97 3.75 16.67 13.04
N LEU A 98 4.39 15.59 13.46
CA LEU A 98 3.76 14.55 14.28
C LEU A 98 3.45 15.06 15.69
N GLU A 99 4.29 15.92 16.27
CA GLU A 99 4.03 16.62 17.53
C GLU A 99 2.81 17.52 17.42
N HIS A 100 2.63 18.22 16.30
CA HIS A 100 1.41 18.97 16.03
C HIS A 100 0.17 18.05 15.94
N ILE A 101 0.29 16.87 15.33
CA ILE A 101 -0.83 15.94 15.13
C ILE A 101 -1.23 15.23 16.44
N PHE A 102 -0.25 14.74 17.19
CA PHE A 102 -0.47 13.91 18.37
C PHE A 102 -0.42 14.68 19.69
N GLY A 103 0.14 15.89 19.69
CA GLY A 103 0.27 16.75 20.87
C GLY A 103 0.98 16.03 22.02
N GLU A 104 0.37 16.06 23.21
CA GLU A 104 0.85 15.38 24.41
C GLU A 104 0.99 13.86 24.24
N GLN A 105 0.38 13.27 23.21
CA GLN A 105 0.41 11.83 22.95
C GLN A 105 1.43 11.45 21.86
N LEU A 106 2.44 12.29 21.61
CA LEU A 106 3.46 12.07 20.56
C LEU A 106 4.10 10.68 20.64
N GLU A 107 4.56 10.25 21.82
CA GLU A 107 5.18 8.93 22.00
C GLU A 107 4.26 7.79 21.54
N MET A 108 2.98 7.84 21.94
CA MET A 108 1.99 6.84 21.53
C MET A 108 1.72 6.87 20.02
N GLY A 109 1.73 8.06 19.41
CA GLY A 109 1.62 8.24 17.96
C GLY A 109 2.81 7.66 17.21
N LEU A 110 4.02 7.85 17.71
CA LEU A 110 5.25 7.28 17.15
C LEU A 110 5.25 5.75 17.27
N ASP A 111 4.92 5.20 18.43
CA ASP A 111 4.77 3.75 18.63
C ASP A 111 3.74 3.15 17.67
N TYR A 112 2.60 3.82 17.50
CA TYR A 112 1.57 3.39 16.56
C TYR A 112 2.13 3.31 15.12
N LEU A 113 2.79 4.37 14.64
CA LEU A 113 3.35 4.41 13.29
C LEU A 113 4.45 3.36 13.11
N GLN A 114 5.28 3.16 14.12
CA GLN A 114 6.32 2.13 14.12
C GLN A 114 5.71 0.72 14.03
N LEU A 115 4.69 0.42 14.84
CA LEU A 115 4.00 -0.87 14.80
C LEU A 115 3.29 -1.10 13.48
N LEU A 116 2.66 -0.06 12.92
CA LEU A 116 2.03 -0.11 11.61
C LEU A 116 3.03 -0.48 10.52
N TYR A 117 4.28 -0.03 10.66
CA TYR A 117 5.36 -0.36 9.73
C TYR A 117 5.97 -1.74 9.98
N LEU A 118 6.37 -2.05 11.22
CA LEU A 118 7.14 -3.26 11.55
C LEU A 118 6.26 -4.51 11.69
N LYS A 119 4.98 -4.34 12.04
CA LYS A 119 4.04 -5.43 12.36
C LYS A 119 2.68 -5.17 11.70
N PRO A 120 2.58 -5.18 10.36
CA PRO A 120 1.35 -4.85 9.66
C PRO A 120 0.19 -5.82 9.88
N LEU A 121 0.43 -7.00 10.47
CA LEU A 121 -0.62 -7.94 10.88
C LEU A 121 -1.09 -7.73 12.33
N GLN A 122 -0.46 -6.83 13.07
CA GLN A 122 -0.83 -6.55 14.46
C GLN A 122 -2.14 -5.75 14.49
N TRP A 123 -3.06 -6.15 15.36
CA TRP A 123 -4.27 -5.38 15.60
C TRP A 123 -3.92 -4.06 16.27
N LEU A 124 -4.27 -2.94 15.63
CA LEU A 124 -4.07 -1.61 16.15
C LEU A 124 -5.42 -0.89 16.36
N PRO A 125 -5.53 0.00 17.35
CA PRO A 125 -6.73 0.81 17.54
C PRO A 125 -7.01 1.73 16.36
N ILE A 126 -8.28 2.00 16.06
CA ILE A 126 -8.62 2.95 14.99
C ILE A 126 -8.25 4.37 15.43
N ILE A 127 -7.38 5.04 14.66
CA ILE A 127 -7.07 6.46 14.85
C ILE A 127 -8.26 7.30 14.44
N LEU A 128 -8.77 8.10 15.39
CA LEU A 128 -9.73 9.16 15.11
C LEU A 128 -9.09 10.52 15.37
N LEU A 129 -8.83 11.25 14.29
CA LEU A 129 -8.36 12.63 14.36
C LEU A 129 -9.55 13.58 14.54
N LEU A 130 -9.80 14.04 15.75
CA LEU A 130 -10.88 14.99 16.06
C LEU A 130 -10.31 16.41 16.14
N SER A 131 -10.90 17.36 15.43
CA SER A 131 -10.60 18.80 15.60
C SER A 131 -11.89 19.59 15.61
N LYS A 132 -11.90 20.67 16.40
CA LYS A 132 -12.99 21.65 16.40
C LYS A 132 -12.87 22.61 15.19
N ASP A 133 -11.65 22.87 14.75
CA ASP A 133 -11.34 23.83 13.69
C ASP A 133 -10.94 23.14 12.36
N ARG A 134 -11.08 23.88 11.25
CA ARG A 134 -10.57 23.50 9.93
C ARG A 134 -9.07 23.81 9.84
N GLY A 135 -8.31 23.06 9.04
CA GLY A 135 -6.88 23.34 8.80
C GLY A 135 -5.90 22.75 9.81
N THR A 136 -6.31 21.78 10.63
CA THR A 136 -5.50 21.14 11.69
C THR A 136 -4.59 20.01 11.21
N GLY A 137 -4.18 20.02 9.93
CA GLY A 137 -3.24 19.02 9.39
C GLY A 137 -3.80 17.62 9.09
N LYS A 138 -5.11 17.35 9.25
CA LYS A 138 -5.69 16.01 8.97
C LYS A 138 -5.40 15.48 7.55
N THR A 139 -5.62 16.32 6.53
CA THR A 139 -5.36 15.95 5.14
C THR A 139 -3.87 15.72 4.92
N THR A 140 -3.04 16.56 5.53
CA THR A 140 -1.58 16.40 5.51
C THR A 140 -1.15 15.08 6.15
N PHE A 141 -1.79 14.66 7.24
CA PHE A 141 -1.52 13.39 7.89
C PHE A 141 -1.91 12.19 7.03
N LEU A 142 -3.07 12.23 6.38
CA LEU A 142 -3.46 11.20 5.43
C LEU A 142 -2.49 11.14 4.23
N ASN A 143 -2.05 12.29 3.73
CA ASN A 143 -1.04 12.34 2.67
C ASN A 143 0.33 11.84 3.13
N PHE A 144 0.72 12.11 4.38
CA PHE A 144 1.92 11.56 4.99
C PHE A 144 1.85 10.03 5.05
N LEU A 145 0.74 9.46 5.53
CA LEU A 145 0.54 8.01 5.55
C LEU A 145 0.61 7.40 4.14
N LYS A 146 0.00 8.05 3.14
CA LYS A 146 0.10 7.61 1.74
C LYS A 146 1.53 7.70 1.18
N ALA A 147 2.29 8.71 1.58
CA ALA A 147 3.70 8.84 1.17
C ALA A 147 4.58 7.74 1.76
N VAL A 148 4.31 7.33 3.01
CA VAL A 148 5.04 6.26 3.69
C VAL A 148 4.63 4.88 3.17
N PHE A 149 3.34 4.57 3.15
CA PHE A 149 2.84 3.23 2.88
C PHE A 149 2.43 3.00 1.41
N GLY A 150 2.31 4.05 0.61
CA GLY A 150 1.85 4.00 -0.77
C GLY A 150 0.33 4.21 -0.93
N GLU A 151 -0.07 4.72 -2.09
CA GLU A 151 -1.47 5.08 -2.39
C GLU A 151 -2.45 3.90 -2.34
N LYS A 152 -1.97 2.69 -2.60
CA LYS A 152 -2.78 1.46 -2.61
C LYS A 152 -2.83 0.75 -1.25
N TYR A 153 -2.09 1.23 -0.25
CA TYR A 153 -2.09 0.60 1.06
C TYR A 153 -3.46 0.74 1.71
N ASP A 154 -4.10 -0.40 1.98
CA ASP A 154 -5.41 -0.43 2.61
C ASP A 154 -5.26 -0.57 4.13
N PHE A 155 -5.53 0.50 4.86
CA PHE A 155 -5.51 0.48 6.33
C PHE A 155 -6.58 -0.44 6.95
N GLN A 156 -7.48 -1.04 6.14
CA GLN A 156 -8.45 -2.02 6.62
C GLN A 156 -7.84 -3.30 7.20
N TYR A 157 -6.59 -3.67 6.84
CA TYR A 157 -5.89 -4.80 7.47
C TYR A 157 -5.77 -4.64 8.99
N GLN A 158 -5.86 -3.42 9.51
CA GLN A 158 -5.72 -3.10 10.93
C GLN A 158 -7.03 -3.22 11.73
N ARG A 159 -8.17 -3.51 11.09
CA ARG A 159 -9.49 -3.48 11.75
C ARG A 159 -9.81 -4.77 12.51
N GLY A 160 -9.55 -4.79 13.81
CA GLY A 160 -10.22 -5.73 14.73
C GLY A 160 -10.11 -5.40 16.20
N PHE A 161 -9.67 -4.19 16.52
CA PHE A 161 -9.95 -3.59 17.81
C PHE A 161 -11.15 -2.65 17.64
N SER A 162 -12.29 -2.98 18.26
CA SER A 162 -13.49 -2.14 18.19
C SER A 162 -13.37 -0.83 18.98
N GLN A 163 -12.30 -0.66 19.76
CA GLN A 163 -12.03 0.58 20.47
C GLN A 163 -11.22 1.52 19.58
N SER A 164 -11.73 2.74 19.44
CA SER A 164 -11.00 3.83 18.78
C SER A 164 -10.10 4.53 19.79
N VAL A 165 -8.92 4.95 19.33
CA VAL A 165 -8.09 5.90 20.05
C VAL A 165 -8.33 7.27 19.42
N GLN A 166 -8.86 8.19 20.22
CA GLN A 166 -9.14 9.54 19.80
C GLN A 166 -7.94 10.43 20.11
N PHE A 167 -7.34 10.98 19.07
CA PHE A 167 -6.37 12.05 19.20
C PHE A 167 -7.11 13.37 18.97
N ARG A 168 -7.07 14.23 20.00
CA ARG A 168 -7.58 15.60 19.88
C ARG A 168 -6.46 16.45 19.29
N LEU A 169 -6.70 16.95 18.10
CA LEU A 169 -5.82 17.94 17.48
C LEU A 169 -5.98 19.26 18.22
N GLY A 170 -4.94 19.65 18.95
CA GLY A 170 -4.83 20.96 19.57
C GLY A 170 -4.32 21.97 18.55
N ALA A 171 -5.05 23.08 18.39
CA ALA A 171 -4.44 24.27 17.79
C ALA A 171 -3.42 24.81 18.78
N GLN A 172 -2.12 24.78 18.44
CA GLN A 172 -1.20 25.67 19.12
C GLN A 172 -1.49 27.09 18.65
N THR A 173 -1.92 27.91 19.60
CA THR A 173 -2.09 29.35 19.49
C THR A 173 -0.76 30.03 19.16
N GLY A 174 -0.72 30.83 18.10
CA GLY A 174 0.17 31.99 17.97
C GLY A 174 1.60 31.73 17.48
N LEU A 175 1.81 31.81 16.16
CA LEU A 175 3.03 32.42 15.63
C LEU A 175 2.77 33.92 15.51
N THR A 176 3.11 34.66 16.55
CA THR A 176 3.37 36.10 16.47
C THR A 176 4.86 36.33 16.68
N ASN A 177 5.51 36.87 15.67
CA ASN A 177 6.47 37.96 15.79
C ASN A 177 6.25 38.90 14.61
#